data_AF-A0A7Y2L9J0-F1
#
_entry.id   AF-A0A7Y2L9J0-F1
#
_cell.length_a   1.000
_cell.length_b   1.000
_cell.length_c   1.000
_cell.angle_alpha   90.00
_cell.angle_beta   90.00
_cell.angle_gamma   90.00
#
_symmetry.space_group_name_H-M   'P 1'
#
loop_
_entity.id
_entity.type
_entity.pdbx_description
1 polymer ?
#
loop_
_entity_poly.entity_id
_entity_poly.type
_entity_poly.pdbx_seq_one_letter_code
_entity_poly.pdbx_strand_id
1 'polypeptide(L)'
;HINGKEYQKLKTKWQERRKGNLYSRGDKSKKGNLNTRIEVKENGTFLRINVGERKYVYAKIQAGWKKNKNREGILQEISESNIPYSVELKLKNGSIYAYFAIEEEYPEIKITKDKGVIGVDANAYPDNISWVEVDEKGNLISYGSIPMPELASG
;
A
#
# COMPACT_ATOMS: atom_id res chain seq x y z
N HIS A 1 13.82 17.04 31.53
CA HIS A 1 14.95 16.28 30.94
C HIS A 1 14.51 14.86 30.68
N ILE A 2 14.59 14.38 29.44
CA ILE A 2 14.27 12.98 29.09
C ILE A 2 15.48 12.13 29.52
N ASN A 3 15.34 11.34 30.58
CA ASN A 3 16.41 10.48 31.12
C ASN A 3 15.99 9.00 31.12
N GLY A 4 16.97 8.09 31.20
CA GLY A 4 16.73 6.66 31.36
C GLY A 4 16.25 5.95 30.10
N LYS A 5 15.24 5.07 30.23
CA LYS A 5 14.76 4.18 29.14
C LYS A 5 14.24 4.96 27.93
N GLU A 6 13.62 6.12 28.14
CA GLU A 6 13.09 6.94 27.04
C GLU A 6 14.18 7.57 26.18
N TYR A 7 15.29 8.01 26.81
CA TYR A 7 16.45 8.53 26.10
C TYR A 7 17.10 7.45 25.22
N GLN A 8 17.22 6.21 25.73
CA GLN A 8 17.75 5.09 24.95
C GLN A 8 16.85 4.74 23.76
N LYS A 9 15.52 4.71 23.96
CA LYS A 9 14.56 4.54 22.85
C LYS A 9 14.73 5.62 21.77
N LEU A 10 14.91 6.87 22.18
CA LEU A 10 15.11 7.98 21.27
C LEU A 10 16.44 7.83 20.49
N LYS A 11 17.52 7.42 21.18
CA LYS A 11 18.84 7.17 20.58
C LYS A 11 18.79 6.03 19.55
N THR A 12 18.14 4.91 19.87
CA THR A 12 17.94 3.79 18.93
C THR A 12 17.14 4.26 17.72
N LYS A 13 16.01 4.94 17.92
CA LYS A 13 15.19 5.49 16.82
C LYS A 13 15.97 6.45 15.93
N TRP A 14 16.84 7.28 16.51
CA TRP A 14 17.73 8.18 15.77
C TRP A 14 18.76 7.42 14.94
N GLN A 15 19.37 6.36 15.50
CA GLN A 15 20.33 5.54 14.77
C GLN A 15 19.66 4.77 13.62
N GLU A 16 18.52 4.13 13.86
CA GLU A 16 17.74 3.41 12.84
C GLU A 16 17.30 4.32 11.69
N ARG A 17 16.95 5.58 11.97
CA ARG A 17 16.62 6.56 10.92
C ARG A 17 17.81 6.93 10.02
N ARG A 18 19.03 6.85 10.54
CA ARG A 18 20.25 7.25 9.81
C ARG A 18 21.03 6.08 9.23
N LYS A 19 20.84 4.87 9.76
CA LYS A 19 21.58 3.65 9.39
C LYS A 19 20.59 2.51 9.18
N GLY A 20 20.77 1.75 8.09
CA GLY A 20 19.92 0.58 7.80
C GLY A 20 18.69 0.88 6.92
N ASN A 21 18.68 2.02 6.22
CA ASN A 21 17.69 2.30 5.20
C ASN A 21 18.29 2.03 3.81
N LEU A 22 17.58 1.25 3.00
CA LEU A 22 17.91 1.01 1.60
C LEU A 22 16.74 1.49 0.76
N TYR A 23 16.99 2.35 -0.21
CA TYR A 23 16.01 2.69 -1.23
C TYR A 23 16.52 2.22 -2.58
N SER A 24 15.67 1.50 -3.30
CA SER A 24 15.97 1.03 -4.64
C SER A 24 14.78 1.25 -5.54
N ARG A 25 15.01 2.01 -6.62
CA ARG A 25 14.01 2.31 -7.63
C ARG A 25 14.05 1.26 -8.75
N GLY A 26 12.88 0.77 -9.14
CA GLY A 26 12.71 -0.06 -10.34
C GLY A 26 12.74 0.77 -11.62
N ASP A 27 13.18 0.14 -12.70
CA ASP A 27 13.29 0.74 -14.03
C ASP A 27 12.65 -0.19 -15.07
N LYS A 28 11.72 0.36 -15.86
CA LYS A 28 11.00 -0.38 -16.92
C LYS A 28 11.98 -0.96 -17.95
N SER A 29 13.03 -0.21 -18.31
CA SER A 29 14.06 -0.64 -19.26
C SER A 29 14.90 -1.81 -18.73
N LYS A 30 14.88 -2.06 -17.41
CA LYS A 30 15.63 -3.12 -16.72
C LYS A 30 14.74 -4.25 -16.21
N LYS A 31 13.50 -4.34 -16.71
CA LYS A 31 12.48 -5.33 -16.27
C LYS A 31 12.23 -5.24 -14.77
N GLY A 32 12.00 -4.03 -14.27
CA GLY A 32 11.73 -3.75 -12.86
C GLY A 32 13.00 -3.41 -12.07
N ASN A 33 13.15 -3.98 -10.88
CA ASN A 33 14.21 -3.59 -9.97
C ASN A 33 15.37 -4.62 -9.93
N LEU A 34 16.58 -4.18 -10.30
CA LEU A 34 17.77 -5.03 -10.35
C LEU A 34 18.40 -5.29 -8.99
N ASN A 35 18.28 -4.33 -8.07
CA ASN A 35 18.94 -4.40 -6.76
C ASN A 35 18.05 -5.05 -5.71
N THR A 36 16.72 -4.95 -5.85
CA THR A 36 15.75 -5.58 -4.95
C THR A 36 14.58 -6.16 -5.74
N ARG A 37 14.48 -7.49 -5.86
CA ARG A 37 13.45 -8.18 -6.68
C ARG A 37 12.56 -9.09 -5.85
N ILE A 38 11.25 -9.08 -6.10
CA ILE A 38 10.31 -10.06 -5.54
C ILE A 38 10.46 -11.33 -6.36
N GLU A 39 10.65 -12.46 -5.68
CA GLU A 39 10.71 -13.79 -6.29
C GLU A 39 9.75 -14.72 -5.53
N VAL A 40 8.79 -15.28 -6.26
CA VAL A 40 7.87 -16.31 -5.74
C VAL A 40 8.50 -17.69 -5.97
N LYS A 41 8.58 -18.49 -4.92
CA LYS A 41 9.10 -19.85 -4.92
C LYS A 41 8.09 -20.78 -4.24
N GLU A 42 8.25 -22.09 -4.40
CA GLU A 42 7.34 -23.10 -3.80
C GLU A 42 7.12 -22.91 -2.28
N ASN A 43 8.14 -22.43 -1.55
CA ASN A 43 8.10 -22.24 -0.09
C ASN A 43 7.77 -20.80 0.35
N GLY A 44 7.34 -19.95 -0.58
CA GLY A 44 6.83 -18.60 -0.32
C GLY A 44 7.48 -17.50 -1.16
N THR A 45 7.22 -16.27 -0.75
CA THR A 45 7.66 -15.06 -1.46
C THR A 45 8.90 -14.47 -0.81
N PHE A 46 9.91 -14.14 -1.61
CA PHE A 46 11.20 -13.64 -1.14
C PHE A 46 11.56 -12.31 -1.78
N LEU A 47 12.25 -11.46 -1.02
CA LEU A 47 12.97 -10.32 -1.55
C LEU A 47 14.42 -10.72 -1.80
N ARG A 48 14.82 -10.78 -3.07
CA ARG A 48 16.22 -10.88 -3.48
C ARG A 48 16.87 -9.51 -3.39
N ILE A 49 17.94 -9.38 -2.63
CA ILE A 49 18.70 -8.14 -2.45
C ILE A 49 20.12 -8.34 -2.98
N ASN A 50 20.56 -7.49 -3.90
CA ASN A 50 21.92 -7.48 -4.43
C ASN A 50 22.88 -6.88 -3.39
N VAL A 51 23.94 -7.60 -3.07
CA VAL A 51 24.98 -7.18 -2.09
C VAL A 51 26.33 -6.86 -2.76
N GLY A 52 26.34 -6.71 -4.09
CA GLY A 52 27.53 -6.43 -4.90
C GLY A 52 28.02 -7.66 -5.67
N GLU A 53 28.82 -7.47 -6.72
CA GLU A 53 29.47 -8.55 -7.48
C GLU A 53 28.53 -9.67 -7.97
N ARG A 54 27.26 -9.33 -8.26
CA ARG A 54 26.20 -10.31 -8.61
C ARG A 54 25.95 -11.36 -7.51
N LYS A 55 26.28 -11.05 -6.26
CA LYS A 55 25.90 -11.81 -5.08
C LYS A 55 24.56 -11.30 -4.57
N TYR A 56 23.75 -12.23 -4.09
CA TYR A 56 22.39 -11.94 -3.63
C TYR A 56 22.14 -12.57 -2.27
N VAL A 57 21.38 -11.87 -1.44
CA VAL A 57 20.76 -12.41 -0.23
C VAL A 57 19.25 -12.46 -0.42
N TYR A 58 18.60 -13.40 0.27
CA TYR A 58 17.17 -13.64 0.15
C TYR A 58 16.51 -13.48 1.51
N ALA A 59 15.55 -12.56 1.60
CA ALA A 59 14.73 -12.38 2.80
C ALA A 59 13.31 -12.86 2.52
N LYS A 60 12.79 -13.78 3.32
CA LYS A 60 11.39 -14.20 3.22
C LYS A 60 10.49 -13.02 3.58
N ILE A 61 9.55 -12.66 2.69
CA ILE A 61 8.60 -11.59 2.94
C ILE A 61 7.43 -12.18 3.71
N GLN A 62 7.15 -11.65 4.89
CA GLN A 62 5.91 -11.92 5.62
C GLN A 62 4.98 -10.74 5.41
N ALA A 63 4.02 -10.91 4.51
CA ALA A 63 3.04 -9.88 4.26
C ALA A 63 2.15 -9.73 5.52
N GLY A 64 2.15 -8.55 6.14
CA GLY A 64 1.39 -8.35 7.38
C GLY A 64 -0.11 -8.64 7.20
N TRP A 65 -0.77 -9.15 8.22
CA TRP A 65 -2.21 -9.45 8.18
C TRP A 65 -3.05 -8.18 8.01
N LYS A 66 -4.01 -8.18 7.07
CA LYS A 66 -5.10 -7.19 6.99
C LYS A 66 -6.37 -7.89 6.53
N LYS A 67 -7.47 -7.72 7.28
CA LYS A 67 -8.78 -8.31 6.99
C LYS A 67 -9.17 -8.02 5.53
N ASN A 68 -9.54 -9.07 4.79
CA ASN A 68 -9.99 -9.02 3.38
C ASN A 68 -8.95 -8.61 2.32
N LYS A 69 -7.65 -8.67 2.58
CA LYS A 69 -6.63 -8.51 1.52
C LYS A 69 -5.57 -9.61 1.58
N ASN A 70 -5.51 -10.43 0.54
CA ASN A 70 -4.40 -11.36 0.32
C ASN A 70 -3.18 -10.58 -0.20
N ARG A 71 -2.38 -10.04 0.72
CA ARG A 71 -1.16 -9.30 0.36
C ARG A 71 -0.09 -10.18 -0.28
N GLU A 72 -0.12 -11.49 -0.07
CA GLU A 72 0.79 -12.40 -0.79
C GLU A 72 0.43 -12.46 -2.27
N GLY A 73 -0.87 -12.50 -2.58
CA GLY A 73 -1.38 -12.41 -3.96
C GLY A 73 -0.92 -11.13 -4.66
N ILE A 74 -0.99 -9.98 -3.98
CA ILE A 74 -0.50 -8.71 -4.54
C ILE A 74 1.01 -8.79 -4.85
N LEU A 75 1.83 -9.35 -3.95
CA LEU A 75 3.27 -9.50 -4.20
C LEU A 75 3.57 -10.42 -5.39
N GLN A 76 2.76 -11.47 -5.55
CA GLN A 76 2.86 -12.38 -6.69
C GLN A 76 2.49 -11.70 -8.01
N GLU A 77 1.38 -10.94 -8.05
CA GLU A 77 0.99 -10.14 -9.22
C GLU A 77 2.09 -9.15 -9.61
N ILE A 78 2.73 -8.49 -8.64
CA ILE A 78 3.86 -7.59 -8.89
C ILE A 78 5.04 -8.34 -9.50
N SER A 79 5.33 -9.56 -9.01
CA SER A 79 6.40 -10.40 -9.53
C SER A 79 6.16 -10.82 -10.99
N GLU A 80 4.89 -10.98 -11.40
CA GLU A 80 4.49 -11.47 -12.73
C GLU A 80 4.27 -10.33 -13.73
N SER A 81 3.85 -9.15 -13.27
CA SER A 81 3.39 -8.03 -14.11
C SER A 81 4.50 -7.26 -14.86
N ASN A 82 5.78 -7.52 -14.57
CA ASN A 82 6.93 -6.73 -15.08
C ASN A 82 6.82 -5.20 -14.84
N ILE A 83 5.90 -4.75 -13.99
CA ILE A 83 5.73 -3.34 -13.65
C ILE A 83 6.93 -2.91 -12.80
N PRO A 84 7.58 -1.76 -13.11
CA PRO A 84 8.62 -1.22 -12.26
C PRO A 84 8.04 -0.79 -10.91
N TYR A 85 8.68 -1.21 -9.83
CA TYR A 85 8.33 -0.80 -8.47
C TYR A 85 9.58 -0.40 -7.70
N SER A 86 9.41 0.50 -6.74
CA SER A 86 10.45 0.88 -5.80
C SER A 86 10.31 0.06 -4.52
N VAL A 87 11.45 -0.28 -3.92
CA VAL A 87 11.53 -0.93 -2.62
C VAL A 87 12.28 -0.03 -1.66
N GLU A 88 11.68 0.20 -0.50
CA GLU A 88 12.33 0.86 0.62
C GLU A 88 12.41 -0.12 1.79
N LEU A 89 13.62 -0.43 2.25
CA LEU A 89 13.85 -1.17 3.47
C LEU A 89 14.12 -0.19 4.61
N LYS A 90 13.41 -0.35 5.72
CA LYS A 90 13.60 0.46 6.93
C LYS A 90 13.78 -0.43 8.15
N LEU A 91 14.84 -0.17 8.92
CA LEU A 91 15.00 -0.74 10.25
C LEU A 91 14.12 0.02 11.24
N LYS A 92 13.28 -0.70 11.99
CA LYS A 92 12.43 -0.13 13.03
C LYS A 92 12.28 -1.13 14.16
N ASN A 93 12.71 -0.71 15.36
CA ASN A 93 12.69 -1.53 16.56
C ASN A 93 13.39 -2.90 16.35
N GLY A 94 14.52 -2.92 15.65
CA GLY A 94 15.25 -4.15 15.33
C GLY A 94 14.66 -5.02 14.22
N SER A 95 13.49 -4.67 13.67
CA SER A 95 12.85 -5.38 12.55
C SER A 95 13.02 -4.61 11.24
N ILE A 96 13.27 -5.33 10.14
CA ILE A 96 13.32 -4.74 8.80
C ILE A 96 11.92 -4.78 8.18
N TYR A 97 11.44 -3.61 7.77
CA TYR A 97 10.18 -3.44 7.05
C TYR A 97 10.48 -3.12 5.59
N ALA A 98 9.87 -3.87 4.68
CA ALA A 98 9.92 -3.61 3.25
C ALA A 98 8.65 -2.87 2.81
N TYR A 99 8.82 -1.71 2.19
CA TYR A 99 7.76 -0.92 1.58
C TYR A 99 7.90 -1.01 0.06
N PHE A 100 6.82 -1.38 -0.61
CA PHE A 100 6.75 -1.48 -2.06
C PHE A 100 5.89 -0.33 -2.58
N ALA A 101 6.40 0.42 -3.54
CA ALA A 101 5.68 1.49 -4.20
C ALA A 101 5.61 1.20 -5.71
N ILE A 102 4.41 1.20 -6.25
CA ILE A 102 4.12 0.94 -7.66
C ILE A 102 3.44 2.19 -8.20
N GLU A 103 3.77 2.53 -9.44
CA GLU A 103 3.09 3.58 -10.18
C GLU A 103 1.92 2.93 -10.94
N GLU A 104 0.70 3.32 -10.58
CA GLU A 104 -0.51 2.90 -11.28
C GLU A 104 -0.91 4.01 -12.26
N GLU A 105 -1.06 3.65 -13.53
CA GLU A 105 -1.72 4.53 -14.50
C GLU A 105 -3.23 4.44 -14.27
N TYR A 106 -3.81 5.52 -13.77
CA TYR A 106 -5.27 5.62 -13.69
C TYR A 106 -5.83 5.90 -15.09
N PRO A 107 -6.95 5.27 -15.46
CA PRO A 107 -7.61 5.62 -16.71
C PRO A 107 -8.01 7.10 -16.67
N GLU A 108 -8.03 7.74 -17.83
CA GLU A 108 -8.56 9.11 -17.94
C GLU A 108 -9.96 9.17 -17.33
N ILE A 109 -10.16 10.09 -16.40
CA ILE A 109 -11.45 10.31 -15.76
C ILE A 109 -12.42 10.80 -16.83
N LYS A 110 -13.40 9.97 -17.18
CA LYS A 110 -14.51 10.35 -18.05
C LYS A 110 -15.73 10.59 -17.18
N ILE A 111 -16.29 11.79 -17.24
CA ILE A 111 -17.54 12.12 -16.58
C ILE A 111 -18.66 11.91 -17.60
N THR A 112 -19.39 10.82 -17.46
CA THR A 112 -20.50 10.43 -18.34
C THR A 112 -21.71 10.03 -17.52
N LYS A 113 -22.90 10.11 -18.12
CA LYS A 113 -24.16 9.59 -17.55
C LYS A 113 -24.65 8.34 -18.30
N ASP A 114 -23.81 7.80 -19.19
CA ASP A 114 -24.10 6.66 -20.07
C ASP A 114 -24.30 5.34 -19.33
N LYS A 115 -24.05 5.30 -18.02
CA LYS A 115 -24.35 4.16 -17.14
C LYS A 115 -25.13 4.57 -15.91
N GLY A 116 -25.80 5.73 -15.96
CA GLY A 116 -26.38 6.35 -14.79
C GLY A 116 -25.36 7.09 -13.93
N VAL A 117 -25.79 7.51 -12.74
CA VAL A 117 -24.98 8.31 -11.80
C VAL A 117 -25.24 7.84 -10.37
N ILE A 118 -24.19 7.80 -9.56
CA ILE A 118 -24.29 7.68 -8.11
C ILE A 118 -24.04 9.06 -7.49
N GLY A 119 -25.06 9.64 -6.87
CA GLY A 119 -24.94 10.83 -6.04
C GLY A 119 -24.60 10.43 -4.61
N VAL A 120 -23.65 11.11 -3.97
CA VAL A 120 -23.25 10.86 -2.58
C VAL A 120 -23.33 12.17 -1.80
N ASP A 121 -24.07 12.18 -0.71
CA ASP A 121 -24.11 13.26 0.27
C ASP A 121 -23.50 12.78 1.58
N ALA A 122 -22.31 13.28 1.90
CA ALA A 122 -21.58 12.92 3.10
C ALA A 122 -22.01 13.74 4.34
N ASN A 123 -22.92 14.70 4.18
CA ASN A 123 -23.40 15.60 5.24
C ASN A 123 -24.92 15.50 5.43
N ALA A 124 -25.48 14.31 5.20
CA ALA A 124 -26.90 14.06 5.34
C ALA A 124 -27.29 13.92 6.83
N TYR A 125 -28.48 14.41 7.18
CA TYR A 125 -29.04 14.32 8.54
C TYR A 125 -30.11 13.22 8.63
N PRO A 126 -30.14 12.39 9.70
CA PRO A 126 -29.16 12.29 10.80
C PRO A 126 -27.80 11.75 10.31
N ASP A 127 -26.71 11.97 11.05
CA ASP A 127 -25.31 11.70 10.61
C ASP A 127 -25.12 10.39 9.84
N ASN A 128 -25.12 10.51 8.51
CA ASN A 128 -24.96 9.39 7.61
C ASN A 128 -24.36 9.85 6.27
N ILE A 129 -23.77 8.89 5.55
CA ILE A 129 -23.47 9.07 4.12
C ILE A 129 -24.70 8.57 3.36
N SER A 130 -25.45 9.49 2.78
CA SER A 130 -26.57 9.16 1.90
C SER A 130 -26.06 8.97 0.48
N TRP A 131 -26.66 8.05 -0.25
CA TRP A 131 -26.38 7.87 -1.66
C TRP A 131 -27.65 7.57 -2.45
N VAL A 132 -27.63 7.96 -3.73
CA VAL A 132 -28.70 7.70 -4.69
C VAL A 132 -28.09 7.19 -5.98
N GLU A 133 -28.71 6.19 -6.57
CA GLU A 133 -28.38 5.68 -7.90
C GLU A 133 -29.51 6.04 -8.86
N VAL A 134 -29.15 6.65 -9.98
CA VAL A 134 -30.09 6.97 -11.07
C VAL A 134 -29.62 6.31 -12.36
N ASP A 135 -30.57 5.94 -13.22
CA ASP A 135 -30.28 5.42 -14.56
C ASP A 135 -29.78 6.52 -15.51
N GLU A 136 -29.48 6.14 -16.76
CA GLU A 136 -28.99 7.04 -17.81
C GLU A 136 -29.95 8.22 -18.12
N LYS A 137 -31.24 8.06 -17.81
CA LYS A 137 -32.30 9.06 -18.00
C LYS A 137 -32.56 9.89 -16.74
N GLY A 138 -31.87 9.57 -15.63
CA GLY A 138 -32.07 10.21 -14.33
C GLY A 138 -33.22 9.64 -13.52
N ASN A 139 -33.79 8.48 -13.89
CA ASN A 139 -34.79 7.81 -13.08
C ASN A 139 -34.13 7.14 -11.88
N LEU A 140 -34.77 7.23 -10.71
CA LEU A 140 -34.30 6.58 -9.48
C LEU A 140 -34.25 5.06 -9.66
N ILE A 141 -33.08 4.46 -9.45
CA ILE A 141 -32.89 3.00 -9.37
C ILE A 141 -32.95 2.58 -7.91
N SER A 142 -32.11 3.19 -7.08
CA SER A 142 -31.98 2.82 -5.68
C SER A 142 -31.44 3.99 -4.85
N TYR A 143 -31.58 3.90 -3.54
CA TYR A 143 -31.02 4.85 -2.60
C TYR A 143 -30.75 4.16 -1.28
N GLY A 144 -29.86 4.73 -0.47
CA GLY A 144 -29.57 4.20 0.85
C GLY A 144 -28.75 5.17 1.68
N SER A 145 -28.46 4.74 2.90
CA SER A 145 -27.59 5.48 3.79
C SER A 145 -26.67 4.53 4.56
N ILE A 146 -25.48 5.03 4.88
CA ILE A 146 -24.53 4.36 5.77
C ILE A 146 -24.46 5.21 7.04
N PRO A 147 -24.99 4.72 8.18
CA PRO A 147 -24.98 5.47 9.42
C PRO A 147 -23.53 5.72 9.88
N MET A 148 -23.27 6.91 10.42
CA MET A 148 -21.95 7.31 10.91
C MET A 148 -21.97 7.56 12.43
N PRO A 149 -22.21 6.52 13.26
CA PRO A 149 -22.41 6.70 14.71
C PRO A 149 -21.17 7.24 15.45
N GLU A 150 -19.96 7.06 14.88
CA GLU A 150 -18.70 7.47 15.51
C GLU A 150 -18.30 8.94 15.20
N LEU A 151 -19.03 9.65 14.33
CA LEU A 151 -18.76 11.06 14.03
C LEU A 151 -19.56 12.03 14.93
N ALA A 152 -20.69 11.56 15.47
CA ALA A 152 -21.57 12.34 16.33
C ALA A 152 -21.03 12.51 17.77
N SER A 153 -20.03 11.74 18.18
CA SER A 153 -19.53 11.65 19.57
C SER A 153 -18.33 12.55 19.88
N GLY A 154 -18.24 13.71 19.21
CA GLY A 154 -17.19 14.72 19.42
C GLY A 154 -17.26 15.40 20.78
#